data_AF-U5VZY8-F1
#
_entry.id   AF-U5VZY8-F1
#
_cell.length_a   1.000
_cell.length_b   1.000
_cell.length_c   1.000
_cell.angle_alpha   90.00
_cell.angle_beta   90.00
_cell.angle_gamma   90.00
#
_symmetry.space_group_name_H-M   'P 1'
#
loop_
_entity.id
_entity.type
_entity.pdbx_description
1 polymer ?
#
loop_
_entity_poly.entity_id
_entity_poly.type
_entity_poly.pdbx_seq_one_letter_code
_entity_poly.pdbx_strand_id
1 'polypeptide(L)'
;MWVTSDNHIRQELRADGRYDEARGTRASAYTGRYEVSGEHIDYWDDTGFTADGRFDGDVLHHGGYLFYREGSRAHHAAQTT
;
A
#
# COMPACT_ATOMS: atom_id res chain seq x y z
N MET A 1 5.98 0.08 -5.63
CA MET A 1 4.55 -0.29 -5.62
C MET A 1 4.34 -1.40 -4.61
N TRP A 2 3.24 -1.30 -3.87
CA TRP A 2 2.83 -2.22 -2.83
C TRP A 2 1.52 -2.87 -3.29
N VAL A 3 1.44 -4.20 -3.31
CA VAL A 3 0.31 -4.92 -3.92
C VAL A 3 -0.19 -6.03 -3.02
N THR A 4 -1.49 -6.32 -3.01
CA THR A 4 -2.00 -7.52 -2.35
C THR A 4 -1.48 -8.77 -3.05
N SER A 5 -1.53 -9.93 -2.39
CA SER A 5 -1.01 -11.19 -2.96
C SER A 5 -1.64 -11.53 -4.32
N ASP A 6 -2.92 -11.24 -4.49
CA ASP A 6 -3.68 -11.44 -5.73
C ASP A 6 -3.54 -10.28 -6.75
N ASN A 7 -2.75 -9.25 -6.43
CA ASN A 7 -2.61 -8.00 -7.19
C ASN A 7 -3.93 -7.22 -7.38
N HIS A 8 -4.98 -7.54 -6.62
CA HIS A 8 -6.27 -6.87 -6.75
C HIS A 8 -6.20 -5.41 -6.28
N ILE A 9 -5.46 -5.14 -5.20
CA ILE A 9 -5.21 -3.78 -4.72
C ILE A 9 -3.74 -3.43 -4.99
N ARG A 10 -3.53 -2.26 -5.58
CA ARG A 10 -2.21 -1.74 -5.94
C ARG A 10 -2.05 -0.33 -5.39
N GLN A 11 -1.10 -0.16 -4.49
CA GLN A 11 -0.76 1.11 -3.88
C GLN A 11 0.60 1.61 -4.36
N GLU A 12 0.59 2.76 -5.01
CA GLU A 12 1.79 3.49 -5.39
C GLU A 12 2.11 4.54 -4.34
N LEU A 13 3.30 4.48 -3.75
CA LEU A 13 3.85 5.55 -2.92
C LEU A 13 4.82 6.35 -3.79
N ARG A 14 4.46 7.58 -4.13
CA ARG A 14 5.19 8.44 -5.06
C ARG A 14 6.20 9.32 -4.33
N ALA A 15 7.29 9.66 -5.02
CA ALA A 15 8.39 10.44 -4.45
C ALA A 15 8.02 11.88 -4.02
N ASP A 16 6.88 12.40 -4.48
CA ASP A 16 6.32 13.68 -4.06
C ASP A 16 5.51 13.60 -2.75
N GLY A 17 5.56 12.46 -2.05
CA GLY A 17 4.83 12.24 -0.79
C GLY A 17 3.34 11.98 -0.99
N ARG A 18 2.92 11.66 -2.22
CA ARG A 18 1.54 11.31 -2.56
C ARG A 18 1.39 9.80 -2.72
N TYR A 19 0.22 9.27 -2.39
CA TYR A 19 -0.13 7.90 -2.73
C TYR A 19 -1.32 7.85 -3.70
N ASP A 20 -1.37 6.78 -4.47
CA ASP A 20 -2.50 6.39 -5.30
C ASP A 20 -2.77 4.90 -5.09
N GLU A 21 -3.99 4.57 -4.64
CA GLU A 21 -4.46 3.19 -4.50
C GLU A 21 -5.47 2.88 -5.59
N ALA A 22 -5.18 1.87 -6.41
CA ALA A 22 -6.10 1.26 -7.34
C ALA A 22 -6.69 -0.04 -6.77
N ARG A 23 -7.97 -0.30 -7.03
CA ARG A 23 -8.68 -1.55 -6.66
C ARG A 23 -9.35 -2.16 -7.88
N GLY A 24 -8.85 -3.30 -8.34
CA GLY A 24 -9.33 -3.98 -9.53
C GLY A 24 -9.29 -3.05 -10.75
N THR A 25 -10.45 -2.79 -11.35
CA THR A 25 -10.60 -1.90 -12.51
C THR A 25 -10.72 -0.41 -12.13
N ARG A 26 -10.89 -0.09 -10.85
CA ARG A 26 -10.99 1.29 -10.38
C ARG A 26 -9.58 1.82 -10.08
N ALA A 27 -9.02 2.53 -11.04
CA ALA A 27 -7.83 3.35 -10.82
C ALA A 27 -8.13 4.49 -9.84
N SER A 28 -7.13 4.92 -9.06
CA SER A 28 -7.23 6.04 -8.12
C SER A 28 -8.47 5.95 -7.22
N ALA A 29 -8.72 4.75 -6.68
CA ALA A 29 -9.80 4.50 -5.74
C ALA A 29 -9.65 5.37 -4.48
N TYR A 30 -8.41 5.55 -4.03
CA TYR A 30 -8.03 6.50 -2.99
C TYR A 30 -6.73 7.22 -3.37
N THR A 31 -6.66 8.51 -3.07
CA THR A 31 -5.46 9.33 -3.26
C THR A 31 -5.28 10.25 -2.07
N GLY A 32 -4.05 10.63 -1.80
CA GLY A 32 -3.76 11.55 -0.71
C GLY A 32 -2.28 11.73 -0.48
N ARG A 33 -1.94 12.31 0.66
CA ARG A 33 -0.55 12.39 1.14
C ARG A 33 -0.26 11.24 2.10
N TYR A 34 1.01 10.88 2.18
CA TYR A 34 1.49 9.95 3.19
C TYR A 34 2.74 10.49 3.88
N GLU A 35 3.05 9.93 5.04
CA GLU A 35 4.27 10.22 5.79
C GLU A 35 4.82 8.94 6.40
N VAL A 36 6.14 8.74 6.33
CA VAL A 36 6.80 7.54 6.88
C VAL A 36 7.68 7.95 8.04
N SER A 37 7.53 7.26 9.18
CA SER A 37 8.35 7.44 10.38
C SER A 37 8.86 6.08 10.85
N GLY A 38 10.12 5.79 10.53
CA GLY A 38 10.70 4.46 10.76
C GLY A 38 9.94 3.38 9.99
N GLU A 39 9.30 2.47 10.71
CA GLU A 39 8.45 1.41 10.16
C GLU A 39 6.98 1.80 10.05
N HIS A 40 6.58 2.95 10.58
CA HIS A 40 5.19 3.41 10.55
C HIS A 40 4.93 4.26 9.31
N ILE A 41 3.73 4.17 8.75
CA ILE A 41 3.24 5.07 7.69
C ILE A 41 1.84 5.56 8.02
N ASP A 42 1.65 6.87 7.90
CA ASP A 42 0.36 7.54 8.05
C ASP A 42 -0.12 8.04 6.69
N TYR A 43 -1.43 7.97 6.46
CA TYR A 43 -2.12 8.42 5.27
C TYR A 43 -3.18 9.45 5.63
N TRP A 44 -3.25 10.50 4.82
CA TRP A 44 -4.32 11.48 4.82
C TRP A 44 -4.87 11.56 3.40
N ASP A 45 -6.04 10.98 3.21
CA ASP A 45 -6.74 10.97 1.93
C ASP A 45 -7.33 12.36 1.62
N ASP A 46 -7.49 12.66 0.33
CA ASP A 46 -8.02 13.94 -0.14
C ASP A 46 -9.50 14.17 0.26
N THR A 47 -10.23 13.13 0.63
CA THR A 47 -11.62 13.20 1.12
C THR A 47 -11.74 13.42 2.64
N GLY A 48 -10.61 13.42 3.37
CA GLY A 48 -10.55 13.70 4.80
C GLY A 48 -10.53 12.47 5.72
N PHE A 49 -10.42 11.26 5.16
CA PHE A 49 -10.14 10.03 5.90
C PHE A 49 -8.65 9.91 6.22
N THR A 50 -8.36 9.28 7.35
CA THR A 50 -7.00 8.97 7.80
C THR A 50 -6.85 7.48 8.01
N ALA A 51 -5.68 6.95 7.68
CA ALA A 51 -5.34 5.56 7.95
C ALA A 51 -3.86 5.43 8.26
N ASP A 52 -3.50 4.30 8.85
CA ASP A 52 -2.13 4.01 9.23
C ASP A 52 -1.72 2.60 8.76
N GLY A 53 -0.41 2.36 8.78
CA GLY A 53 0.14 1.04 8.52
C GLY A 53 1.55 0.88 9.08
N ARG A 54 2.03 -0.36 9.03
CA ARG A 54 3.37 -0.74 9.48
C ARG A 54 4.09 -1.59 8.45
N PHE A 55 5.33 -1.22 8.16
CA PHE A 55 6.26 -2.03 7.39
C PHE A 55 6.90 -3.11 8.28
N ASP A 56 6.91 -4.34 7.78
CA ASP A 56 7.73 -5.46 8.24
C ASP A 56 8.55 -5.95 7.04
N GLY A 57 9.69 -5.30 6.82
CA GLY A 57 10.53 -5.51 5.64
C GLY A 57 9.80 -5.22 4.32
N ASP A 58 9.52 -6.28 3.56
CA ASP A 58 8.83 -6.21 2.25
C ASP A 58 7.31 -6.41 2.36
N VAL A 59 6.76 -6.39 3.58
CA VAL A 59 5.32 -6.47 3.85
C VAL A 59 4.85 -5.17 4.49
N LEU A 60 3.72 -4.63 4.05
CA LEU A 60 3.03 -3.50 4.64
C LEU A 60 1.67 -3.97 5.17
N HIS A 61 1.49 -3.86 6.48
CA HIS A 61 0.22 -4.09 7.17
C HIS A 61 -0.57 -2.79 7.16
N HIS A 62 -1.68 -2.73 6.42
CA HIS A 62 -2.45 -1.50 6.26
C HIS A 62 -3.93 -1.79 6.00
N GLY A 63 -4.84 -1.14 6.75
CA GLY A 63 -6.27 -1.18 6.47
C GLY A 63 -6.92 -2.58 6.51
N GLY A 64 -6.32 -3.52 7.25
CA GLY A 64 -6.73 -4.93 7.27
C GLY A 64 -6.21 -5.78 6.10
N TYR A 65 -5.40 -5.18 5.21
CA TYR A 65 -4.75 -5.87 4.11
C TYR A 65 -3.26 -6.07 4.40
N LEU A 66 -2.71 -7.10 3.76
CA LEU A 66 -1.27 -7.26 3.59
C LEU A 66 -0.91 -6.85 2.18
N PHE A 67 -0.06 -5.84 2.10
CA PHE A 67 0.59 -5.45 0.87
C PHE A 67 2.01 -5.97 0.86
N TYR A 68 2.48 -6.37 -0.31
CA TYR A 68 3.84 -6.81 -0.54
C TYR A 68 4.51 -5.84 -1.49
N ARG A 69 5.80 -5.56 -1.28
CA ARG A 69 6.58 -4.86 -2.30
C ARG A 69 6.55 -5.69 -3.58
N GLU A 70 6.06 -5.10 -4.66
CA GLU A 70 5.91 -5.78 -5.96
C GLU A 70 7.25 -6.39 -6.40
N GLY A 71 7.23 -7.67 -6.77
CA GLY A 71 8.42 -8.45 -7.16
C GLY A 71 9.33 -8.92 -6.01
N SER A 72 9.00 -8.63 -4.75
CA SER A 72 9.76 -9.13 -3.59
C SER A 72 9.60 -10.64 -3.40
N ARG A 73 10.51 -11.24 -2.62
CA ARG A 73 10.38 -12.65 -2.20
C ARG A 73 9.09 -12.91 -1.43
N ALA A 74 8.69 -11.96 -0.57
CA ALA A 74 7.45 -12.04 0.19
C ALA A 74 6.22 -12.06 -0.75
N HIS A 75 6.22 -11.20 -1.77
CA HIS A 75 5.17 -11.17 -2.78
C HIS A 75 5.02 -12.51 -3.53
N HIS A 76 6.13 -13.05 -4.03
CA HIS A 76 6.12 -14.33 -4.75
C HIS A 76 5.68 -15.51 -3.86
N ALA A 77 6.12 -15.52 -2.59
CA ALA A 77 5.71 -16.55 -1.65
C ALA A 77 4.18 -16.49 -1.38
N ALA A 78 3.63 -15.29 -1.20
CA ALA A 78 2.21 -15.08 -0.93
C ALA A 78 1.29 -15.48 -2.10
N GLN A 79 1.78 -15.48 -3.34
CA GLN A 79 1.04 -15.93 -4.53
C GLN A 79 0.94 -17.46 -4.66
N THR A 80 1.81 -18.20 -3.95
CA THR A 80 1.93 -19.66 -4.11
C THR A 80 1.11 -20.43 -3.06
N THR A 81 0.46 -19.72 -2.13
CA THR A 81 -0.34 -20.29 -1.03
C THR A 81 -1.82 -20.24 -1.37
#